data_AF-R6QRK5-F1
#
_entry.id   AF-R6QRK5-F1
#
_cell.length_a   1.000
_cell.length_b   1.000
_cell.length_c   1.000
_cell.angle_alpha   90.00
_cell.angle_beta   90.00
_cell.angle_gamma   90.00
#
_symmetry.space_group_name_H-M   'P 1'
#
loop_
_entity.id
_entity.type
_entity.pdbx_description
1 polymer ?
#
loop_
_entity_poly.entity_id
_entity_poly.type
_entity_poly.pdbx_seq_one_letter_code
_entity_poly.pdbx_strand_id
1 'polypeptide(L)'
;MASAWFAFRRSLDSEKEIVKPDNKTVLAEKSDTKAESEPKDDGSAWYSVEDEAYMVPLNEGLKVPEQRLNRYAYITSYNAGTRNPNWVAWTLIADHVDGEYSRGGHKFMEDMDVPEPRAAYSDIREGECGYQRGHMCPAGDNKWSYKAQKEAFLMTNICPQNGDLNQRDWKYLEEACRDWASKYGKIYIVSGPVFRSKNPQTVGEHEVSVPDAFFKVVLTLGKKHDAPKSIGFIYNNVEGRHKMEYYARSVDEVEKMTGLNFFSHLDDKVENRIEAECDLGSW
;
A
#
# COMPACT_ATOMS: atom_id res chain seq x y z
N MET A 1 67.47 -37.36 9.59
CA MET A 1 66.58 -37.96 8.58
C MET A 1 67.11 -37.62 7.20
N ALA A 2 67.77 -38.58 6.56
CA ALA A 2 68.44 -38.42 5.28
C ALA A 2 67.68 -39.13 4.16
N SER A 3 67.76 -38.56 2.94
CA SER A 3 67.69 -39.17 1.59
C SER A 3 66.35 -39.79 1.17
N ALA A 4 65.90 -39.85 -0.09
CA ALA A 4 66.33 -39.50 -1.45
C ALA A 4 65.04 -39.59 -2.33
N TRP A 5 64.73 -38.68 -3.24
CA TRP A 5 65.07 -38.62 -4.69
C TRP A 5 64.61 -39.80 -5.59
N PHE A 6 64.04 -39.37 -6.74
CA PHE A 6 63.77 -40.05 -8.04
C PHE A 6 62.57 -41.02 -8.17
N ALA A 7 61.68 -40.75 -9.14
CA ALA A 7 61.74 -41.34 -10.49
C ALA A 7 60.44 -41.12 -11.32
N PHE A 8 60.54 -41.49 -12.59
CA PHE A 8 59.79 -41.03 -13.76
C PHE A 8 59.09 -42.23 -14.46
N ARG A 9 57.91 -41.95 -15.06
CA ARG A 9 57.23 -42.64 -16.21
C ARG A 9 56.63 -44.06 -16.11
N ARG A 10 55.56 -44.20 -16.95
CA ARG A 10 54.93 -45.39 -17.59
C ARG A 10 54.00 -46.21 -16.67
N SER A 11 52.90 -46.86 -17.09
CA SER A 11 52.20 -47.08 -18.38
C SER A 11 51.00 -48.01 -18.12
N LEU A 12 49.92 -47.86 -18.90
CA LEU A 12 48.88 -48.85 -19.33
C LEU A 12 47.92 -49.53 -18.33
N ASP A 13 46.63 -49.34 -18.65
CA ASP A 13 45.50 -50.29 -18.75
C ASP A 13 45.22 -51.35 -17.67
N SER A 14 44.02 -51.28 -17.10
CA SER A 14 43.10 -52.44 -17.10
C SER A 14 41.65 -52.01 -16.87
N GLU A 15 40.80 -52.39 -17.81
CA GLU A 15 39.34 -52.33 -17.74
C GLU A 15 38.80 -53.22 -16.62
N LYS A 16 37.85 -52.70 -15.85
CA LYS A 16 36.76 -53.50 -15.28
C LYS A 16 35.46 -52.71 -15.39
N GLU A 17 34.61 -53.17 -16.30
CA GLU A 17 33.22 -52.78 -16.45
C GLU A 17 32.45 -52.90 -15.12
N ILE A 18 31.71 -51.85 -14.78
CA ILE A 18 30.54 -51.95 -13.91
C ILE A 18 29.37 -51.34 -14.66
N VAL A 19 28.53 -52.22 -15.19
CA VAL A 19 27.21 -51.91 -15.74
C VAL A 19 26.31 -51.39 -14.62
N LYS A 20 25.65 -50.24 -14.83
CA LYS A 20 24.44 -49.84 -14.11
C LYS A 20 23.38 -49.35 -15.11
N PRO A 21 22.10 -49.70 -14.92
CA PRO A 21 21.05 -49.49 -15.90
C PRO A 21 20.47 -48.08 -15.87
N ASP A 22 19.90 -47.69 -17.00
CA ASP A 22 19.09 -46.50 -17.23
C ASP A 22 17.96 -46.33 -16.21
N ASN A 23 17.74 -45.09 -15.76
CA ASN A 23 16.42 -44.51 -15.90
C ASN A 23 16.44 -42.98 -15.85
N LYS A 24 15.80 -42.39 -16.86
CA LYS A 24 15.45 -40.98 -16.93
C LYS A 24 14.45 -40.66 -15.82
N THR A 25 14.78 -39.71 -14.96
CA THR A 25 13.77 -38.94 -14.24
C THR A 25 14.22 -37.50 -14.19
N VAL A 26 13.77 -36.75 -15.20
CA VAL A 26 13.69 -35.29 -15.14
C VAL A 26 12.68 -34.97 -14.05
N LEU A 27 13.15 -34.48 -12.90
CA LEU A 27 12.29 -33.81 -11.94
C LEU A 27 11.92 -32.46 -12.56
N ALA A 28 10.80 -32.44 -13.27
CA ALA A 28 10.12 -31.22 -13.61
C ALA A 28 9.65 -30.58 -12.29
N GLU A 29 10.26 -29.46 -11.92
CA GLU A 29 9.64 -28.54 -10.98
C GLU A 29 8.33 -28.06 -11.61
N LYS A 30 7.21 -28.41 -10.98
CA LYS A 30 5.91 -27.88 -11.33
C LYS A 30 5.89 -26.40 -10.98
N SER A 31 6.08 -25.55 -11.98
CA SER A 31 5.62 -24.16 -11.93
C SER A 31 4.10 -24.13 -12.10
N ASP A 32 3.36 -24.51 -11.06
CA ASP A 32 1.92 -24.28 -11.00
C ASP A 32 1.64 -22.84 -10.53
N THR A 33 2.15 -21.85 -11.27
CA THR A 33 1.49 -20.56 -11.33
C THR A 33 0.41 -20.69 -12.39
N LYS A 34 -0.84 -20.88 -11.96
CA LYS A 34 -1.97 -20.47 -12.79
C LYS A 34 -1.76 -18.99 -13.07
N ALA A 35 -1.25 -18.66 -14.25
CA ALA A 35 -1.52 -17.37 -14.86
C ALA A 35 -3.02 -17.38 -15.12
N GLU A 36 -3.79 -16.98 -14.12
CA GLU A 36 -5.18 -16.61 -14.35
C GLU A 36 -5.14 -15.51 -15.39
N SER A 37 -5.70 -15.78 -16.56
CA SER A 37 -5.94 -14.77 -17.58
C SER A 37 -6.58 -13.57 -16.89
N GLU A 38 -6.01 -12.36 -17.09
CA GLU A 38 -6.60 -11.12 -16.58
C GLU A 38 -8.12 -11.16 -16.85
N PRO A 39 -8.96 -11.11 -15.80
CA PRO A 39 -10.41 -11.10 -15.99
C PRO A 39 -10.76 -9.99 -16.99
N LYS A 40 -11.72 -10.25 -17.87
CA LYS A 40 -12.21 -9.21 -18.79
C LYS A 40 -12.67 -8.01 -17.98
N ASP A 41 -11.94 -6.91 -18.12
CA ASP A 41 -12.24 -5.64 -17.49
C ASP A 41 -13.49 -5.04 -18.16
N ASP A 42 -14.62 -5.06 -17.46
CA ASP A 42 -15.83 -4.37 -17.90
C ASP A 42 -15.82 -2.87 -17.54
N GLY A 43 -14.72 -2.39 -16.97
CA GLY A 43 -14.54 -1.02 -16.51
C GLY A 43 -15.26 -0.70 -15.20
N SER A 44 -15.92 -1.68 -14.57
CA SER A 44 -16.64 -1.46 -13.32
C SER A 44 -15.68 -1.38 -12.13
N ALA A 45 -15.97 -0.47 -11.21
CA ALA A 45 -15.35 -0.45 -9.90
C ALA A 45 -15.95 -1.56 -9.02
N TRP A 46 -15.17 -2.07 -8.07
CA TRP A 46 -15.64 -3.07 -7.11
C TRP A 46 -16.55 -2.45 -6.03
N TYR A 47 -16.29 -1.20 -5.65
CA TYR A 47 -17.08 -0.50 -4.64
C TYR A 47 -18.42 0.00 -5.21
N SER A 48 -19.43 0.08 -4.34
CA SER A 48 -20.75 0.61 -4.68
C SER A 48 -20.81 2.13 -4.55
N VAL A 49 -21.91 2.72 -5.04
CA VAL A 49 -22.21 4.16 -4.83
C VAL A 49 -22.35 4.50 -3.35
N GLU A 50 -22.87 3.56 -2.55
CA GLU A 50 -22.98 3.71 -1.09
C GLU A 50 -21.59 3.72 -0.45
N ASP A 51 -20.69 2.82 -0.86
CA ASP A 51 -19.31 2.81 -0.38
C ASP A 51 -18.58 4.12 -0.71
N GLU A 52 -18.76 4.62 -1.95
CA GLU A 52 -18.23 5.92 -2.39
C GLU A 52 -18.69 7.07 -1.49
N ALA A 53 -19.98 7.10 -1.12
CA ALA A 53 -20.55 8.14 -0.27
C ALA A 53 -19.91 8.17 1.12
N TYR A 54 -19.53 7.01 1.68
CA TYR A 54 -18.88 6.95 2.99
C TYR A 54 -17.38 7.18 2.95
N MET A 55 -16.68 6.84 1.85
CA MET A 55 -15.22 6.91 1.81
C MET A 55 -14.65 8.17 1.16
N VAL A 56 -15.40 8.87 0.30
CA VAL A 56 -14.86 10.05 -0.39
C VAL A 56 -15.01 11.31 0.48
N PRO A 57 -13.90 11.96 0.87
CA PRO A 57 -13.98 13.20 1.65
C PRO A 57 -14.44 14.39 0.79
N LEU A 58 -15.03 15.39 1.44
CA LEU A 58 -15.27 16.69 0.83
C LEU A 58 -14.02 17.58 0.92
N ASN A 59 -13.73 18.29 -0.17
CA ASN A 59 -12.58 19.18 -0.29
C ASN A 59 -12.89 20.61 0.19
N GLU A 60 -13.66 20.79 1.28
CA GLU A 60 -14.17 22.11 1.70
C GLU A 60 -13.05 23.10 2.09
N GLY A 61 -11.95 22.60 2.65
CA GLY A 61 -10.76 23.38 3.00
C GLY A 61 -9.55 23.12 2.09
N LEU A 62 -9.59 22.08 1.26
CA LEU A 62 -8.47 21.65 0.43
C LEU A 62 -8.37 22.53 -0.83
N LYS A 63 -7.52 23.57 -0.77
CA LYS A 63 -7.30 24.53 -1.87
C LYS A 63 -6.12 24.16 -2.75
N VAL A 64 -6.07 22.91 -3.23
CA VAL A 64 -5.00 22.44 -4.12
C VAL A 64 -5.59 21.79 -5.38
N PRO A 65 -4.79 21.66 -6.47
CA PRO A 65 -5.24 20.96 -7.66
C PRO A 65 -5.65 19.52 -7.37
N GLU A 66 -6.67 19.06 -8.08
CA GLU A 66 -7.20 17.71 -7.98
C GLU A 66 -7.57 17.17 -9.37
N GLN A 67 -7.15 15.95 -9.63
CA GLN A 67 -7.71 15.07 -10.64
C GLN A 67 -8.19 13.79 -9.95
N ARG A 68 -9.51 13.58 -9.94
CA ARG A 68 -10.10 12.37 -9.37
C ARG A 68 -9.94 11.19 -10.33
N LEU A 69 -9.39 10.09 -9.83
CA LEU A 69 -9.14 8.86 -10.57
C LEU A 69 -9.85 7.70 -9.86
N ASN A 70 -10.69 7.00 -10.62
CA ASN A 70 -11.37 5.80 -10.15
C ASN A 70 -10.55 4.59 -10.56
N ARG A 71 -10.13 3.82 -9.56
CA ARG A 71 -9.46 2.53 -9.72
C ARG A 71 -10.43 1.44 -9.29
N TYR A 72 -10.11 0.20 -9.63
CA TYR A 72 -10.96 -0.96 -9.40
C TYR A 72 -11.33 -1.11 -7.93
N ALA A 73 -10.38 -0.92 -7.01
CA ALA A 73 -10.59 -1.11 -5.58
C ALA A 73 -10.52 0.17 -4.73
N TYR A 74 -10.10 1.30 -5.32
CA TYR A 74 -9.94 2.55 -4.60
C TYR A 74 -10.22 3.77 -5.49
N ILE A 75 -10.34 4.93 -4.86
CA ILE A 75 -10.46 6.23 -5.51
C ILE A 75 -9.31 7.10 -5.03
N THR A 76 -8.69 7.86 -5.92
CA THR A 76 -7.66 8.82 -5.51
C THR A 76 -7.93 10.22 -6.07
N SER A 77 -7.69 11.23 -5.24
CA SER A 77 -7.53 12.61 -5.66
C SER A 77 -6.06 12.87 -5.93
N TYR A 78 -5.67 13.02 -7.19
CA TYR A 78 -4.28 13.23 -7.58
C TYR A 78 -3.94 14.72 -7.71
N ASN A 79 -2.76 15.11 -7.25
CA ASN A 79 -2.26 16.48 -7.35
C ASN A 79 -1.03 16.53 -8.25
N ALA A 80 -1.20 17.03 -9.47
CA ALA A 80 -0.12 17.17 -10.45
C ALA A 80 1.01 18.11 -9.99
N GLY A 81 0.73 19.03 -9.06
CA GLY A 81 1.74 19.94 -8.50
C GLY A 81 2.71 19.23 -7.57
N THR A 82 2.22 18.32 -6.72
CA THR A 82 3.07 17.54 -5.80
C THR A 82 3.52 16.20 -6.40
N ARG A 83 2.85 15.75 -7.46
CA ARG A 83 2.93 14.39 -8.04
C ARG A 83 2.60 13.27 -7.06
N ASN A 84 1.86 13.59 -6.00
CA ASN A 84 1.34 12.67 -5.01
C ASN A 84 -0.20 12.71 -5.04
N PRO A 85 -0.89 11.70 -4.49
CA PRO A 85 -2.30 11.88 -4.13
C PRO A 85 -2.45 12.98 -3.07
N ASN A 86 -3.54 13.75 -3.11
CA ASN A 86 -4.04 14.47 -1.95
C ASN A 86 -4.62 13.48 -0.92
N TRP A 87 -5.35 12.49 -1.42
CA TRP A 87 -5.90 11.37 -0.65
C TRP A 87 -6.19 10.17 -1.55
N VAL A 88 -6.28 9.01 -0.91
CA VAL A 88 -6.72 7.73 -1.48
C VAL A 88 -7.75 7.13 -0.54
N ALA A 89 -8.92 6.76 -1.06
CA ALA A 89 -10.06 6.24 -0.33
C ALA A 89 -10.43 4.85 -0.83
N TRP A 90 -10.69 3.90 0.07
CA TRP A 90 -11.13 2.56 -0.27
C TRP A 90 -11.99 1.94 0.83
N THR A 91 -12.73 0.90 0.43
CA THR A 91 -13.49 0.05 1.35
C THR A 91 -12.74 -1.26 1.55
N LEU A 92 -12.60 -1.67 2.80
CA LEU A 92 -12.01 -2.96 3.16
C LEU A 92 -13.06 -3.82 3.88
N ILE A 93 -13.36 -4.98 3.32
CA ILE A 93 -14.28 -5.96 3.92
C ILE A 93 -13.51 -7.16 4.47
N ALA A 94 -14.14 -7.91 5.37
CA ALA A 94 -13.54 -9.12 5.95
C ALA A 94 -13.06 -10.11 4.88
N ASP A 95 -13.79 -10.27 3.77
CA ASP A 95 -13.43 -11.20 2.69
C ASP A 95 -12.19 -10.76 1.90
N HIS A 96 -11.71 -9.53 2.08
CA HIS A 96 -10.54 -8.98 1.38
C HIS A 96 -9.23 -9.14 2.15
N VAL A 97 -9.30 -9.45 3.44
CA VAL A 97 -8.13 -9.47 4.34
C VAL A 97 -7.24 -10.70 4.12
N ASP A 98 -7.81 -11.75 3.53
CA ASP A 98 -7.13 -12.96 3.09
C ASP A 98 -7.30 -13.10 1.56
N GLY A 99 -6.26 -13.55 0.89
CA GLY A 99 -6.24 -13.58 -0.58
C GLY A 99 -5.03 -14.32 -1.12
N GLU A 100 -5.24 -15.07 -2.18
CA GLU A 100 -4.25 -16.00 -2.73
C GLU A 100 -3.23 -15.31 -3.65
N TYR A 101 -3.46 -14.05 -4.05
CA TYR A 101 -2.56 -13.35 -4.97
C TYR A 101 -1.28 -12.89 -4.25
N SER A 102 -0.17 -13.45 -4.71
CA SER A 102 1.17 -13.04 -4.27
C SER A 102 1.48 -11.64 -4.77
N ARG A 103 2.08 -10.84 -3.87
CA ARG A 103 2.66 -9.54 -4.23
C ARG A 103 3.75 -9.67 -5.33
N GLY A 104 4.42 -10.83 -5.40
CA GLY A 104 5.49 -11.09 -6.35
C GLY A 104 4.97 -11.10 -7.79
N GLY A 105 5.50 -10.22 -8.63
CA GLY A 105 5.13 -10.11 -10.04
C GLY A 105 4.58 -8.74 -10.45
N HIS A 106 4.09 -7.95 -9.49
CA HIS A 106 3.67 -6.58 -9.74
C HIS A 106 4.86 -5.61 -9.72
N LYS A 107 4.87 -4.66 -10.65
CA LYS A 107 5.88 -3.61 -10.78
C LYS A 107 5.20 -2.26 -10.56
N PHE A 108 5.87 -1.36 -9.86
CA PHE A 108 5.43 0.04 -9.82
C PHE A 108 5.44 0.60 -11.24
N MET A 109 4.35 1.27 -11.60
CA MET A 109 4.09 1.73 -12.95
C MET A 109 3.51 3.13 -12.94
N GLU A 110 3.90 3.93 -13.92
CA GLU A 110 3.29 5.23 -14.18
C GLU A 110 1.78 5.05 -14.46
N ASP A 111 1.03 6.10 -14.11
CA ASP A 111 -0.39 6.17 -14.39
C ASP A 111 -0.61 7.01 -15.64
N MET A 112 -1.08 6.37 -16.71
CA MET A 112 -1.22 7.04 -18.00
C MET A 112 -2.44 7.97 -18.08
N ASP A 113 -3.33 7.92 -17.08
CA ASP A 113 -4.52 8.77 -17.00
C ASP A 113 -4.21 10.20 -16.53
N VAL A 114 -3.02 10.45 -15.96
CA VAL A 114 -2.59 11.80 -15.51
C VAL A 114 -1.54 12.36 -16.46
N PRO A 115 -1.54 13.66 -16.80
CA PRO A 115 -0.59 14.22 -17.75
C PRO A 115 0.85 14.28 -17.21
N GLU A 116 1.83 14.37 -18.11
CA GLU A 116 3.22 14.68 -17.74
C GLU A 116 3.40 16.16 -17.33
N PRO A 117 4.35 16.46 -16.43
CA PRO A 117 5.19 15.51 -15.69
C PRO A 117 4.41 14.78 -14.59
N ARG A 118 4.65 13.47 -14.46
CA ARG A 118 4.01 12.55 -13.49
C ARG A 118 5.07 11.71 -12.79
N ALA A 119 4.75 11.20 -11.59
CA ALA A 119 5.68 10.35 -10.85
C ALA A 119 5.95 9.04 -11.60
N ALA A 120 7.24 8.72 -11.78
CA ALA A 120 7.72 7.49 -12.39
C ALA A 120 8.41 6.59 -11.36
N TYR A 121 8.60 5.32 -11.74
CA TYR A 121 9.32 4.33 -10.92
C TYR A 121 10.69 4.86 -10.45
N SER A 122 11.40 5.56 -11.33
CA SER A 122 12.77 6.06 -11.12
C SER A 122 12.87 7.22 -10.15
N ASP A 123 11.79 7.96 -9.88
CA ASP A 123 11.85 9.14 -9.03
C ASP A 123 12.03 8.80 -7.55
N ILE A 124 11.54 7.63 -7.14
CA ILE A 124 11.57 7.16 -5.75
C ILE A 124 12.37 5.86 -5.68
N ARG A 125 13.69 6.01 -5.69
CA ARG A 125 14.66 4.93 -5.50
C ARG A 125 15.39 5.14 -4.18
N GLU A 126 15.13 4.26 -3.22
CA GLU A 126 15.66 4.37 -1.85
C GLU A 126 17.18 4.56 -1.80
N GLY A 127 17.93 3.83 -2.63
CA GLY A 127 19.39 3.97 -2.70
C GLY A 127 19.90 5.31 -3.24
N GLU A 128 19.04 6.14 -3.82
CA GLU A 128 19.40 7.43 -4.42
C GLU A 128 18.80 8.61 -3.65
N CYS A 129 17.52 8.53 -3.27
CA CYS A 129 16.82 9.63 -2.59
C CYS A 129 16.56 9.39 -1.10
N GLY A 130 16.85 8.19 -0.58
CA GLY A 130 16.63 7.83 0.84
C GLY A 130 15.18 7.51 1.20
N TYR A 131 14.25 7.55 0.25
CA TYR A 131 12.83 7.25 0.45
C TYR A 131 12.39 5.98 -0.29
N GLN A 132 11.46 5.26 0.31
CA GLN A 132 10.76 4.14 -0.30
C GLN A 132 9.49 4.59 -1.01
N ARG A 133 9.04 3.76 -1.95
CA ARG A 133 7.71 3.87 -2.57
C ARG A 133 6.66 3.36 -1.58
N GLY A 134 6.11 4.27 -0.79
CA GLY A 134 5.07 4.01 0.20
C GLY A 134 3.69 4.01 -0.44
N HIS A 135 2.86 3.00 -0.14
CA HIS A 135 1.49 2.93 -0.65
C HIS A 135 0.54 3.70 0.27
N MET A 136 -0.44 4.40 -0.30
CA MET A 136 -1.58 4.91 0.48
C MET A 136 -2.64 3.81 0.65
N CYS A 137 -3.18 3.27 -0.45
CA CYS A 137 -3.94 2.03 -0.46
C CYS A 137 -2.99 0.84 -0.65
N PRO A 138 -2.77 -0.01 0.38
CA PRO A 138 -1.69 -0.98 0.34
C PRO A 138 -2.02 -2.19 -0.55
N ALA A 139 -1.00 -2.74 -1.21
CA ALA A 139 -1.14 -4.00 -1.97
C ALA A 139 -1.63 -5.17 -1.10
N GLY A 140 -1.43 -5.10 0.23
CA GLY A 140 -1.91 -6.08 1.20
C GLY A 140 -3.43 -6.13 1.34
N ASP A 141 -4.10 -4.98 1.19
CA ASP A 141 -5.57 -4.85 1.28
C ASP A 141 -6.27 -5.26 -0.04
N ASN A 142 -5.47 -5.52 -1.08
CA ASN A 142 -5.93 -5.80 -2.43
C ASN A 142 -5.56 -7.22 -2.92
N LYS A 143 -5.06 -8.09 -2.02
CA LYS A 143 -4.61 -9.47 -2.33
C LYS A 143 -5.72 -10.43 -2.77
N TRP A 144 -6.97 -10.02 -2.69
CA TRP A 144 -8.15 -10.78 -3.11
C TRP A 144 -8.41 -10.68 -4.63
N SER A 145 -7.77 -9.75 -5.34
CA SER A 145 -7.90 -9.60 -6.80
C SER A 145 -6.60 -9.17 -7.43
N TYR A 146 -6.18 -9.88 -8.49
CA TYR A 146 -5.01 -9.51 -9.28
C TYR A 146 -5.10 -8.07 -9.83
N LYS A 147 -6.28 -7.66 -10.32
CA LYS A 147 -6.50 -6.31 -10.86
C LYS A 147 -6.37 -5.26 -9.75
N ALA A 148 -7.04 -5.47 -8.62
CA ALA A 148 -6.97 -4.59 -7.45
C ALA A 148 -5.51 -4.42 -6.99
N GLN A 149 -4.79 -5.54 -6.86
CA GLN A 149 -3.41 -5.53 -6.43
C GLN A 149 -2.49 -4.85 -7.44
N LYS A 150 -2.67 -5.09 -8.75
CA LYS A 150 -1.90 -4.45 -9.81
C LYS A 150 -2.05 -2.94 -9.78
N GLU A 151 -3.28 -2.43 -9.66
CA GLU A 151 -3.56 -1.00 -9.61
C GLU A 151 -3.06 -0.33 -8.32
N ALA A 152 -2.89 -1.08 -7.22
CA ALA A 152 -2.23 -0.55 -6.01
C ALA A 152 -0.75 -0.15 -6.27
N PHE A 153 -0.12 -0.64 -7.34
CA PHE A 153 1.25 -0.27 -7.73
C PHE A 153 1.32 0.91 -8.72
N LEU A 154 0.19 1.54 -9.07
CA LEU A 154 0.19 2.79 -9.84
C LEU A 154 0.85 3.91 -9.03
N MET A 155 1.72 4.70 -9.65
CA MET A 155 2.46 5.78 -8.97
C MET A 155 1.55 6.89 -8.43
N THR A 156 0.31 7.02 -8.90
CA THR A 156 -0.72 7.91 -8.34
C THR A 156 -1.20 7.48 -6.94
N ASN A 157 -0.89 6.26 -6.50
CA ASN A 157 -1.13 5.74 -5.14
C ASN A 157 0.15 5.75 -4.27
N ILE A 158 1.27 6.26 -4.78
CA ILE A 158 2.59 6.14 -4.16
C ILE A 158 3.13 7.50 -3.72
N CYS A 159 3.70 7.53 -2.52
CA CYS A 159 4.39 8.69 -1.97
C CYS A 159 5.83 8.34 -1.56
N PRO A 160 6.80 9.29 -1.58
CA PRO A 160 8.11 9.10 -0.94
C PRO A 160 7.96 8.95 0.58
N GLN A 161 8.22 7.76 1.12
CA GLN A 161 8.02 7.44 2.53
C GLN A 161 9.33 6.97 3.17
N ASN A 162 9.61 7.42 4.39
CA ASN A 162 10.76 6.98 5.16
C ASN A 162 10.73 5.45 5.33
N GLY A 163 11.86 4.80 5.11
CA GLY A 163 11.93 3.34 5.08
C GLY A 163 11.60 2.65 6.41
N ASP A 164 11.95 3.24 7.55
CA ASP A 164 11.64 2.68 8.87
C ASP A 164 10.14 2.82 9.18
N LEU A 165 9.54 3.97 8.86
CA LEU A 165 8.10 4.18 8.95
C LEU A 165 7.33 3.18 8.06
N ASN A 166 7.66 3.12 6.78
CA ASN A 166 6.96 2.29 5.78
C ASN A 166 6.98 0.80 6.14
N GLN A 167 8.12 0.30 6.64
CA GLN A 167 8.29 -1.12 6.94
C GLN A 167 7.82 -1.52 8.35
N ARG A 168 7.52 -0.55 9.21
CA ARG A 168 7.14 -0.79 10.62
C ARG A 168 5.86 -0.07 10.99
N ASP A 169 5.94 1.12 11.57
CA ASP A 169 4.82 1.72 12.28
C ASP A 169 3.62 1.99 11.35
N TRP A 170 3.87 2.32 10.07
CA TRP A 170 2.82 2.41 9.04
C TRP A 170 2.25 1.04 8.66
N LYS A 171 3.12 0.04 8.46
CA LYS A 171 2.72 -1.35 8.19
C LYS A 171 1.86 -1.92 9.32
N TYR A 172 2.17 -1.62 10.57
CA TYR A 172 1.37 -2.07 11.73
C TYR A 172 -0.03 -1.45 11.73
N LEU A 173 -0.16 -0.19 11.28
CA LEU A 173 -1.47 0.42 11.08
C LEU A 173 -2.24 -0.25 9.93
N GLU A 174 -1.58 -0.59 8.83
CA GLU A 174 -2.21 -1.36 7.75
C GLU A 174 -2.66 -2.75 8.21
N GLU A 175 -1.85 -3.43 9.05
CA GLU A 175 -2.22 -4.71 9.68
C GLU A 175 -3.44 -4.57 10.59
N ALA A 176 -3.47 -3.53 11.44
CA ALA A 176 -4.62 -3.27 12.29
C ALA A 176 -5.90 -2.96 11.49
N CYS A 177 -5.80 -2.27 10.35
CA CYS A 177 -6.95 -2.05 9.47
C CYS A 177 -7.55 -3.38 8.97
N ARG A 178 -6.71 -4.36 8.62
CA ARG A 178 -7.19 -5.70 8.23
C ARG A 178 -7.82 -6.44 9.41
N ASP A 179 -7.27 -6.31 10.60
CA ASP A 179 -7.88 -6.88 11.82
C ASP A 179 -9.25 -6.25 12.11
N TRP A 180 -9.38 -4.92 11.95
CA TRP A 180 -10.64 -4.20 12.11
C TRP A 180 -11.66 -4.57 11.05
N ALA A 181 -11.26 -4.71 9.79
CA ALA A 181 -12.14 -5.20 8.73
C ALA A 181 -12.66 -6.62 9.04
N SER A 182 -11.80 -7.50 9.56
CA SER A 182 -12.20 -8.84 10.02
C SER A 182 -13.20 -8.77 11.17
N LYS A 183 -12.92 -7.93 12.18
CA LYS A 183 -13.73 -7.75 13.39
C LYS A 183 -15.11 -7.16 13.06
N TYR A 184 -15.16 -6.05 12.34
CA TYR A 184 -16.38 -5.29 12.04
C TYR A 184 -17.05 -5.69 10.72
N GLY A 185 -16.43 -6.53 9.90
CA GLY A 185 -16.98 -6.99 8.63
C GLY A 185 -16.72 -6.01 7.47
N LYS A 186 -16.81 -4.71 7.72
CA LYS A 186 -16.49 -3.64 6.75
C LYS A 186 -15.96 -2.40 7.47
N ILE A 187 -14.93 -1.80 6.89
CA ILE A 187 -14.43 -0.47 7.24
C ILE A 187 -14.20 0.37 5.98
N TYR A 188 -14.30 1.69 6.13
CA TYR A 188 -13.94 2.68 5.11
C TYR A 188 -12.66 3.36 5.55
N ILE A 189 -11.72 3.53 4.63
CA ILE A 189 -10.39 4.07 4.92
C ILE A 189 -10.09 5.20 3.95
N VAL A 190 -9.59 6.32 4.48
CA VAL A 190 -9.00 7.40 3.69
C VAL A 190 -7.59 7.65 4.19
N SER A 191 -6.63 7.73 3.29
CA SER A 191 -5.22 7.95 3.61
C SER A 191 -4.56 8.88 2.62
N GLY A 192 -3.59 9.67 3.08
CA GLY A 192 -2.87 10.59 2.20
C GLY A 192 -1.67 11.24 2.87
N PRO A 193 -0.87 11.97 2.08
CA PRO A 193 0.22 12.78 2.60
C PRO A 193 -0.28 14.06 3.28
N VAL A 194 0.54 14.61 4.15
CA VAL A 194 0.39 15.94 4.73
C VAL A 194 1.63 16.77 4.37
N PHE A 195 1.39 17.93 3.76
CA PHE A 195 2.42 18.92 3.45
C PHE A 195 2.22 20.15 4.34
N ARG A 196 3.21 20.45 5.17
CA ARG A 196 3.25 21.61 6.07
C ARG A 196 3.96 22.80 5.41
N SER A 197 4.96 22.52 4.59
CA SER A 197 5.68 23.53 3.81
C SER A 197 4.95 23.87 2.51
N LYS A 198 4.97 25.15 2.12
CA LYS A 198 4.54 25.58 0.78
C LYS A 198 5.49 25.11 -0.32
N ASN A 199 6.75 24.88 0.03
CA ASN A 199 7.82 24.42 -0.86
C ASN A 199 8.41 23.14 -0.24
N PRO A 200 7.77 21.98 -0.43
CA PRO A 200 8.31 20.71 0.05
C PRO A 200 9.62 20.38 -0.68
N GLN A 201 10.48 19.59 -0.03
CA GLN A 201 11.58 18.94 -0.72
C GLN A 201 11.02 18.03 -1.82
N THR A 202 11.76 17.88 -2.92
CA THR A 202 11.40 16.98 -4.03
C THR A 202 12.48 15.92 -4.26
N VAL A 203 12.10 14.81 -4.90
CA VAL A 203 13.00 13.72 -5.31
C VAL A 203 12.73 13.33 -6.77
N GLY A 204 13.74 12.76 -7.41
CA GLY A 204 13.63 12.27 -8.78
C GLY A 204 13.71 13.35 -9.85
N GLU A 205 13.63 12.92 -11.11
CA GLU A 205 13.68 13.79 -12.29
C GLU A 205 12.38 14.61 -12.42
N HIS A 206 11.24 14.03 -12.03
CA HIS A 206 9.94 14.68 -12.11
C HIS A 206 9.56 15.48 -10.86
N GLU A 207 10.52 15.70 -9.95
CA GLU A 207 10.34 16.51 -8.74
C GLU A 207 9.12 16.09 -7.90
N VAL A 208 9.06 14.80 -7.54
CA VAL A 208 7.99 14.27 -6.68
C VAL A 208 8.19 14.83 -5.27
N SER A 209 7.17 15.53 -4.75
CA SER A 209 7.25 16.14 -3.42
C SER A 209 7.33 15.09 -2.32
N VAL A 210 8.15 15.35 -1.31
CA VAL A 210 8.29 14.52 -0.11
C VAL A 210 7.32 15.02 0.97
N PRO A 211 6.36 14.21 1.42
CA PRO A 211 5.43 14.59 2.50
C PRO A 211 6.15 14.81 3.83
N ASP A 212 5.64 15.74 4.66
CA ASP A 212 6.10 15.94 6.04
C ASP A 212 5.55 14.87 6.99
N ALA A 213 4.35 14.38 6.69
CA ALA A 213 3.63 13.36 7.44
C ALA A 213 2.63 12.62 6.53
N PHE A 214 2.00 11.59 7.08
CA PHE A 214 0.89 10.87 6.48
C PHE A 214 -0.27 10.82 7.45
N PHE A 215 -1.49 10.84 6.91
CA PHE A 215 -2.70 10.61 7.68
C PHE A 215 -3.39 9.32 7.23
N LYS A 216 -4.17 8.75 8.14
CA LYS A 216 -5.17 7.73 7.84
C LYS A 216 -6.36 7.94 8.76
N VAL A 217 -7.57 7.95 8.21
CA VAL A 217 -8.82 7.91 8.97
C VAL A 217 -9.56 6.63 8.62
N VAL A 218 -10.21 6.04 9.62
CA VAL A 218 -10.96 4.80 9.48
C VAL A 218 -12.35 4.99 10.07
N LEU A 219 -13.37 4.58 9.34
CA LEU A 219 -14.77 4.52 9.78
C LEU A 219 -15.24 3.07 9.76
N THR A 220 -15.99 2.68 10.77
CA THR A 220 -16.87 1.50 10.68
C THR A 220 -18.28 1.90 11.07
N LEU A 221 -19.26 1.36 10.33
CA LEU A 221 -20.68 1.43 10.69
C LEU A 221 -21.08 0.32 11.68
N GLY A 222 -20.11 -0.54 12.06
CA GLY A 222 -20.31 -1.66 12.98
C GLY A 222 -21.13 -2.81 12.38
N LYS A 223 -21.37 -3.87 13.17
CA LYS A 223 -22.27 -4.97 12.79
C LYS A 223 -23.63 -4.79 13.46
N LYS A 224 -24.71 -4.83 12.68
CA LYS A 224 -26.12 -4.81 13.14
C LYS A 224 -26.48 -3.61 14.03
N HIS A 225 -26.19 -3.67 15.33
CA HIS A 225 -26.59 -2.73 16.38
C HIS A 225 -25.42 -1.94 16.97
N ASP A 226 -24.19 -2.22 16.54
CA ASP A 226 -23.03 -1.43 16.94
C ASP A 226 -23.19 0.02 16.44
N ALA A 227 -22.84 0.98 17.30
CA ALA A 227 -22.81 2.37 16.88
C ALA A 227 -21.65 2.60 15.90
N PRO A 228 -21.81 3.48 14.89
CA PRO A 228 -20.69 3.94 14.09
C PRO A 228 -19.59 4.53 14.97
N LYS A 229 -18.35 4.34 14.54
CA LYS A 229 -17.17 4.92 15.17
C LYS A 229 -16.09 5.19 14.13
N SER A 230 -15.26 6.18 14.43
CA SER A 230 -14.12 6.56 13.61
C SER A 230 -12.87 6.77 14.45
N ILE A 231 -11.72 6.74 13.79
CA ILE A 231 -10.43 7.07 14.38
C ILE A 231 -9.49 7.63 13.32
N GLY A 232 -8.69 8.62 13.70
CA GLY A 232 -7.67 9.23 12.88
C GLY A 232 -6.26 8.86 13.34
N PHE A 233 -5.30 9.03 12.44
CA PHE A 233 -3.89 8.84 12.71
C PHE A 233 -3.04 9.85 11.96
N ILE A 234 -1.96 10.32 12.59
CA ILE A 234 -0.94 11.16 11.97
C ILE A 234 0.45 10.60 12.26
N TYR A 235 1.18 10.28 11.20
CA TYR A 235 2.54 9.74 11.26
C TYR A 235 3.51 10.70 10.58
N ASN A 236 4.47 11.28 11.32
CA ASN A 236 5.53 12.09 10.69
C ASN A 236 6.37 11.22 9.75
N ASN A 237 6.81 11.75 8.61
CA ASN A 237 7.59 11.04 7.60
C ASN A 237 9.08 10.91 7.98
N VAL A 238 9.33 10.32 9.15
CA VAL A 238 10.64 10.14 9.76
C VAL A 238 10.73 8.74 10.36
N GLU A 239 11.91 8.34 10.81
CA GLU A 239 12.03 7.10 11.60
C GLU A 239 11.22 7.21 12.88
N GLY A 240 10.56 6.12 13.26
CA GLY A 240 9.63 6.07 14.38
C GLY A 240 9.60 4.68 15.00
N ARG A 241 9.43 4.62 16.32
CA ARG A 241 9.32 3.37 17.09
C ARG A 241 8.37 3.53 18.26
N HIS A 242 7.19 4.02 17.95
CA HIS A 242 6.17 4.28 18.97
C HIS A 242 5.02 3.28 18.84
N LYS A 243 4.31 3.07 19.94
CA LYS A 243 3.06 2.33 19.88
C LYS A 243 2.00 3.13 19.13
N MET A 244 1.00 2.45 18.57
CA MET A 244 -0.03 3.07 17.73
C MET A 244 -0.79 4.22 18.44
N GLU A 245 -0.96 4.14 19.76
CA GLU A 245 -1.58 5.18 20.59
C GLU A 245 -0.89 6.54 20.47
N TYR A 246 0.43 6.56 20.22
CA TYR A 246 1.19 7.80 20.05
C TYR A 246 0.71 8.59 18.82
N TYR A 247 0.32 7.87 17.77
CA TYR A 247 -0.07 8.42 16.47
C TYR A 247 -1.58 8.63 16.34
N ALA A 248 -2.39 8.02 17.21
CA ALA A 248 -3.84 8.11 17.22
C ALA A 248 -4.32 9.54 17.48
N ARG A 249 -5.31 9.99 16.71
CA ARG A 249 -5.94 11.31 16.78
C ARG A 249 -7.44 11.15 16.59
N SER A 250 -8.21 12.17 16.97
CA SER A 250 -9.60 12.26 16.54
C SER A 250 -9.65 12.59 15.04
N VAL A 251 -10.78 12.33 14.38
CA VAL A 251 -10.94 12.71 12.97
C VAL A 251 -10.93 14.23 12.82
N ASP A 252 -11.58 14.99 13.73
CA ASP A 252 -11.51 16.46 13.75
C ASP A 252 -10.07 17.00 13.72
N GLU A 253 -9.14 16.34 14.42
CA GLU A 253 -7.73 16.75 14.43
C GLU A 253 -7.08 16.52 13.07
N VAL A 254 -7.42 15.43 12.38
CA VAL A 254 -6.94 15.14 11.03
C VAL A 254 -7.55 16.13 10.02
N GLU A 255 -8.83 16.45 10.12
CA GLU A 255 -9.49 17.46 9.28
C GLU A 255 -8.84 18.84 9.41
N LYS A 256 -8.58 19.28 10.64
CA LYS A 256 -7.87 20.55 10.91
C LYS A 256 -6.49 20.59 10.25
N MET A 257 -5.82 19.44 10.14
CA MET A 257 -4.50 19.34 9.52
C MET A 257 -4.54 19.26 7.98
N THR A 258 -5.58 18.64 7.42
CA THR A 258 -5.67 18.32 5.99
C THR A 258 -6.54 19.29 5.20
N GLY A 259 -7.49 19.95 5.85
CA GLY A 259 -8.54 20.74 5.19
C GLY A 259 -9.58 19.88 4.48
N LEU A 260 -9.57 18.56 4.69
CA LEU A 260 -10.61 17.64 4.24
C LEU A 260 -11.72 17.57 5.28
N ASN A 261 -12.93 17.30 4.81
CA ASN A 261 -14.07 16.90 5.64
C ASN A 261 -14.36 15.42 5.35
N PHE A 262 -14.14 14.55 6.33
CA PHE A 262 -14.30 13.11 6.18
C PHE A 262 -15.72 12.69 6.58
N PHE A 263 -16.20 11.55 6.05
CA PHE A 263 -17.44 10.92 6.51
C PHE A 263 -18.75 11.77 6.51
N SER A 264 -18.74 12.95 5.86
CA SER A 264 -19.86 13.89 5.60
C SER A 264 -21.18 13.34 5.08
N HIS A 265 -21.24 12.07 4.68
CA HIS A 265 -22.50 11.42 4.34
C HIS A 265 -23.28 10.92 5.56
N LEU A 266 -22.64 10.88 6.74
CA LEU A 266 -23.32 10.57 8.00
C LEU A 266 -24.26 11.71 8.41
N ASP A 267 -25.24 11.41 9.26
CA ASP A 267 -26.00 12.45 9.95
C ASP A 267 -25.05 13.30 10.81
N ASP A 268 -25.18 14.63 10.74
CA ASP A 268 -24.31 15.57 11.45
C ASP A 268 -24.14 15.21 12.93
N LYS A 269 -25.17 14.70 13.62
CA LYS A 269 -25.04 14.36 15.05
C LYS A 269 -24.20 13.09 15.25
N VAL A 270 -24.25 12.16 14.31
CA VAL A 270 -23.43 10.96 14.33
C VAL A 270 -21.99 11.32 14.01
N GLU A 271 -21.78 12.05 12.92
CA GLU A 271 -20.48 12.55 12.47
C GLU A 271 -19.77 13.33 13.59
N ASN A 272 -20.36 14.44 14.06
CA ASN A 272 -19.77 15.29 15.12
C ASN A 272 -19.40 14.51 16.40
N ARG A 273 -20.12 13.42 16.71
CA ARG A 273 -19.81 12.59 17.87
C ARG A 273 -18.61 11.69 17.61
N ILE A 274 -18.59 10.98 16.48
CA ILE A 274 -17.54 9.98 16.22
C ILE A 274 -16.21 10.64 15.85
N GLU A 275 -16.24 11.85 15.30
CA GLU A 275 -15.04 12.55 14.84
C GLU A 275 -14.28 13.28 15.96
N ALA A 276 -14.98 13.63 17.03
CA ALA A 276 -14.41 14.20 18.24
C ALA A 276 -13.74 13.16 19.17
N GLU A 277 -14.06 11.87 19.02
CA GLU A 277 -13.55 10.79 19.85
C GLU A 277 -12.18 10.29 19.37
N CYS A 278 -11.29 9.96 20.32
CA CYS A 278 -10.01 9.30 20.06
C CYS A 278 -9.78 8.20 21.12
N ASP A 279 -10.46 7.07 20.94
CA ASP A 279 -10.32 5.90 21.82
C ASP A 279 -9.89 4.67 21.03
N LEU A 280 -8.57 4.52 20.85
CA LEU A 280 -7.99 3.33 20.21
C LEU A 280 -8.31 2.04 20.97
N GLY A 281 -8.54 2.09 22.28
CA GLY A 281 -8.86 0.91 23.09
C GLY A 281 -10.22 0.29 22.75
N SER A 282 -11.11 1.07 22.12
CA SER A 282 -12.41 0.60 21.64
C SER A 282 -12.34 -0.16 20.30
N TRP A 283 -11.18 -0.18 19.62
CA TRP A 283 -11.03 -0.72 18.27
C TRP A 283 -10.67 -2.20 18.20
#